data_AF-A0A453JAB2-F1
#
_entry.id   AF-A0A453JAB2-F1
#
_cell.length_a   1.000
_cell.length_b   1.000
_cell.length_c   1.000
_cell.angle_alpha   90.00
_cell.angle_beta   90.00
_cell.angle_gamma   90.00
#
_symmetry.space_group_name_H-M   'P 1'
#
loop_
_entity.id
_entity.type
_entity.pdbx_description
1 polymer ?
#
loop_
_entity_poly.entity_id
_entity_poly.type
_entity_poly.pdbx_seq_one_letter_code
_entity_poly.pdbx_strand_id
1 'polypeptide(L)'
;QLVNHSVPDDVVESMKVNIQQFFQLPAETKKRFAQERGQLEGYGQLFVVSEDQKLDWADMLFLYAQPPERRKTKFWPDQPATFRSTLDRYSGAVKDVSDSLLATMAKNLGLKRETIADKCIRGMQSFRMNYYPPCAQAERVVGLSPHSDANLLTLVLQVNHVQGLQIKRNGSWLPVKPVPGAFIVNIGDMLEVFTNGRYRSIEHRAVVDPKEERLSVAAFHFPDMDAMIGPLKELTAQEDDAYKTLDLESFMKIFFATKLEGKSFLDRMKLN
;
A
#
# COMPACT_ATOMS: atom_id res chain seq x y z
N GLN A 1 3.19 -11.17 -9.49
CA GLN A 1 3.55 -9.99 -10.30
C GLN A 1 2.64 -9.98 -11.51
N LEU A 2 2.19 -8.81 -11.93
CA LEU A 2 1.27 -8.63 -13.05
C LEU A 2 2.02 -7.95 -14.19
N VAL A 3 2.05 -8.59 -15.35
CA VAL A 3 2.57 -8.08 -16.62
C VAL A 3 1.40 -7.91 -17.59
N ASN A 4 1.60 -7.19 -18.70
CA ASN A 4 0.54 -6.91 -19.69
C ASN A 4 -0.73 -6.32 -19.02
N HIS A 5 -0.52 -5.44 -18.03
CA HIS A 5 -1.55 -4.93 -17.12
C HIS A 5 -2.38 -3.77 -17.68
N SER A 6 -2.38 -3.55 -19.01
CA SER A 6 -3.09 -2.49 -19.74
C SER A 6 -2.79 -1.02 -19.36
N VAL A 7 -2.12 -0.73 -18.23
CA VAL A 7 -1.61 0.63 -17.94
C VAL A 7 -0.61 1.03 -19.04
N PRO A 8 -0.80 2.18 -19.70
CA PRO A 8 0.12 2.66 -20.73
C PRO A 8 1.54 2.87 -20.20
N ASP A 9 2.54 2.50 -21.00
CA ASP A 9 3.95 2.63 -20.63
C ASP A 9 4.33 4.09 -20.31
N ASP A 10 3.79 5.06 -21.06
CA ASP A 10 4.04 6.48 -20.80
C ASP A 10 3.55 6.92 -19.41
N VAL A 11 2.45 6.35 -18.92
CA VAL A 11 1.89 6.63 -17.60
C VAL A 11 2.78 6.05 -16.50
N VAL A 12 3.29 4.83 -16.68
CA VAL A 12 4.22 4.17 -15.75
C VAL A 12 5.55 4.93 -15.70
N GLU A 13 6.16 5.20 -16.86
CA GLU A 13 7.46 5.87 -16.94
C GLU A 13 7.39 7.32 -16.46
N SER A 14 6.32 8.06 -16.78
CA SER A 14 6.12 9.41 -16.24
C SER A 14 6.04 9.39 -14.71
N MET A 15 5.34 8.42 -14.11
CA MET A 15 5.26 8.31 -12.65
C MET A 15 6.64 8.04 -12.04
N LYS A 16 7.43 7.13 -12.63
CA LYS A 16 8.81 6.85 -12.18
C LYS A 16 9.68 8.11 -12.20
N VAL A 17 9.69 8.82 -13.33
CA VAL A 17 10.47 10.05 -13.50
C VAL A 17 10.05 11.12 -12.49
N ASN A 18 8.74 11.33 -12.30
CA ASN A 18 8.25 12.36 -11.38
C ASN A 18 8.61 12.04 -9.92
N ILE A 19 8.58 10.76 -9.51
CA ILE A 19 9.00 10.32 -8.18
C ILE A 19 10.50 10.57 -7.99
N GLN A 20 11.33 10.15 -8.94
CA GLN A 20 12.78 10.35 -8.87
C GLN A 20 13.12 11.83 -8.75
N GLN A 21 12.55 12.66 -9.62
CA GLN A 21 12.75 14.11 -9.61
C GLN A 21 12.30 14.72 -8.28
N PHE A 22 11.14 14.33 -7.74
CA PHE A 22 10.67 14.83 -6.45
C PHE A 22 11.66 14.53 -5.33
N PHE A 23 12.16 13.29 -5.22
CA PHE A 23 13.08 12.93 -4.12
C PHE A 23 14.48 13.54 -4.28
N GLN A 24 14.88 13.91 -5.51
CA GLN A 24 16.11 14.67 -5.80
C GLN A 24 16.00 16.16 -5.47
N LEU A 25 14.80 16.70 -5.23
CA LEU A 25 14.65 18.10 -4.84
C LEU A 25 15.36 18.40 -3.51
N PRO A 26 15.80 19.66 -3.30
CA PRO A 26 16.33 20.10 -2.02
C PRO A 26 15.37 19.78 -0.86
N ALA A 27 15.92 19.46 0.31
CA ALA A 27 15.14 19.14 1.50
C ALA A 27 14.11 20.21 1.83
N GLU A 28 14.48 21.49 1.74
CA GLU A 28 13.57 22.61 2.00
C GLU A 28 12.38 22.66 1.03
N THR A 29 12.59 22.27 -0.23
CA THR A 29 11.51 22.17 -1.21
C THR A 29 10.56 21.01 -0.87
N LYS A 30 11.10 19.85 -0.48
CA LYS A 30 10.28 18.68 -0.08
C LYS A 30 9.49 18.96 1.21
N LYS A 31 10.10 19.67 2.17
CA LYS A 31 9.46 20.06 3.45
C LYS A 31 8.25 21.00 3.28
N ARG A 32 8.08 21.66 2.14
CA ARG A 32 6.83 22.41 1.82
C ARG A 32 5.59 21.51 1.85
N PHE A 33 5.77 20.21 1.64
CA PHE A 33 4.73 19.19 1.64
C PHE A 33 4.76 18.32 2.90
N ALA A 34 5.46 18.75 3.96
CA ALA A 34 5.67 17.94 5.14
C ALA A 34 4.34 17.49 5.80
N GLN A 35 4.37 16.30 6.39
CA GLN A 35 3.24 15.83 7.20
C GLN A 35 2.96 16.79 8.35
N GLU A 36 1.69 17.10 8.57
CA GLU A 36 1.23 17.89 9.72
C GLU A 36 0.83 16.98 10.89
N ARG A 37 0.89 17.49 12.12
CA ARG A 37 0.49 16.73 13.30
C ARG A 37 -0.96 16.23 13.14
N GLY A 38 -1.14 14.91 13.28
CA GLY A 38 -2.45 14.26 13.15
C GLY A 38 -2.89 14.00 11.70
N GLN A 39 -2.06 14.31 10.70
CA GLN A 39 -2.29 13.97 9.29
C GLN A 39 -1.40 12.81 8.86
N LEU A 40 -1.94 11.89 8.06
CA LEU A 40 -1.16 10.83 7.42
C LEU A 40 -0.49 11.30 6.12
N GLU A 41 -1.09 12.28 5.43
CA GLU A 41 -0.60 12.79 4.15
C GLU A 41 0.57 13.75 4.31
N GLY A 42 1.45 13.75 3.30
CA GLY A 42 2.62 14.61 3.20
C GLY A 42 3.93 13.83 3.15
N TYR A 43 5.02 14.59 3.05
CA TYR A 43 6.40 14.13 3.09
C TYR A 43 6.87 13.98 4.54
N GLY A 44 7.39 12.82 4.91
CA GLY A 44 7.82 12.56 6.28
C GLY A 44 7.89 11.08 6.61
N GLN A 45 7.79 10.76 7.89
CA GLN A 45 7.82 9.41 8.43
C GLN A 45 6.54 9.18 9.22
N LEU A 46 5.83 8.08 8.91
CA LEU A 46 4.62 7.73 9.64
C LEU A 46 4.96 7.23 11.05
N PHE A 47 4.22 7.71 12.04
CA PHE A 47 4.22 7.22 13.43
C PHE A 47 5.52 7.43 14.23
N VAL A 48 6.14 8.62 14.22
CA VAL A 48 7.18 8.95 15.22
C VAL A 48 6.51 9.31 16.55
N VAL A 49 6.55 8.40 17.53
CA VAL A 49 5.79 8.51 18.79
C VAL A 49 6.65 8.56 20.06
N SER A 50 7.95 8.24 19.99
CA SER A 50 8.89 8.36 21.12
C SER A 50 10.34 8.52 20.66
N GLU A 51 11.20 9.00 21.55
CA GLU A 51 12.66 9.12 21.28
C GLU A 51 13.35 7.76 21.15
N ASP A 52 12.85 6.73 21.83
CA ASP A 52 13.39 5.35 21.78
C ASP A 52 12.94 4.56 20.54
N GLN A 53 12.09 5.14 19.70
CA GLN A 53 11.54 4.44 18.56
C GLN A 53 12.60 4.20 17.48
N LYS A 54 12.73 2.95 17.04
CA LYS A 54 13.51 2.62 15.84
C LYS A 54 12.79 3.14 14.61
N LEU A 55 13.44 4.05 13.89
CA LEU A 55 12.93 4.61 12.65
C LEU A 55 13.33 3.73 11.46
N ASP A 56 12.43 3.65 10.49
CA ASP A 56 12.70 3.05 9.19
C ASP A 56 13.73 3.91 8.43
N TRP A 57 14.68 3.28 7.74
CA TRP A 57 15.69 3.95 6.92
C TRP A 57 15.12 4.30 5.54
N ALA A 58 14.15 5.21 5.54
CA ALA A 58 13.44 5.67 4.35
C ALA A 58 12.90 7.08 4.51
N ASP A 59 12.74 7.77 3.39
CA ASP A 59 11.80 8.88 3.30
C ASP A 59 10.53 8.39 2.60
N MET A 60 9.39 9.02 2.91
CA MET A 60 8.17 8.75 2.16
C MET A 60 7.33 9.99 1.92
N LEU A 61 6.52 9.94 0.86
CA LEU A 61 5.43 10.84 0.56
C LEU A 61 4.13 10.03 0.52
N PHE A 62 3.16 10.39 1.35
CA PHE A 62 1.84 9.75 1.36
C PHE A 62 0.76 10.70 0.86
N LEU A 63 -0.09 10.24 -0.04
CA LEU A 63 -1.15 11.05 -0.63
C LEU A 63 -2.44 10.25 -0.80
N TYR A 64 -3.59 10.86 -0.46
CA TYR A 64 -4.88 10.34 -0.92
C TYR A 64 -5.14 10.82 -2.35
N ALA A 65 -5.64 9.91 -3.19
CA ALA A 65 -5.90 10.16 -4.61
C ALA A 65 -7.33 9.84 -5.04
N GLN A 66 -7.99 8.87 -4.41
CA GLN A 66 -9.40 8.61 -4.65
C GLN A 66 -10.16 8.51 -3.31
N PRO A 67 -11.42 8.98 -3.27
CA PRO A 67 -12.08 9.76 -4.32
C PRO A 67 -11.53 11.21 -4.40
N PRO A 68 -11.72 11.96 -5.51
CA PRO A 68 -11.07 13.27 -5.73
C PRO A 68 -11.40 14.31 -4.67
N GLU A 69 -12.58 14.25 -4.06
CA GLU A 69 -13.07 15.18 -3.03
C GLU A 69 -12.25 15.09 -1.74
N ARG A 70 -11.50 14.00 -1.54
CA ARG A 70 -10.61 13.81 -0.39
C ARG A 70 -9.18 14.29 -0.63
N ARG A 71 -8.84 14.70 -1.85
CA ARG A 71 -7.49 15.16 -2.18
C ARG A 71 -7.20 16.48 -1.47
N LYS A 72 -6.13 16.51 -0.69
CA LYS A 72 -5.61 17.74 -0.11
C LYS A 72 -4.48 18.27 -0.98
N THR A 73 -4.82 19.19 -1.88
CA THR A 73 -3.89 19.78 -2.86
C THR A 73 -2.63 20.39 -2.23
N LYS A 74 -2.70 20.83 -0.97
CA LYS A 74 -1.54 21.33 -0.20
C LYS A 74 -0.43 20.29 -0.02
N PHE A 75 -0.75 19.00 0.04
CA PHE A 75 0.24 17.92 0.18
C PHE A 75 0.74 17.41 -1.17
N TRP A 76 0.02 17.69 -2.25
CA TRP A 76 0.39 17.25 -3.59
C TRP A 76 1.52 18.13 -4.14
N PRO A 77 2.71 17.57 -4.41
CA PRO A 77 3.83 18.33 -4.94
C PRO A 77 3.48 19.12 -6.20
N ASP A 78 3.93 20.37 -6.26
CA ASP A 78 3.88 21.21 -7.48
C ASP A 78 5.19 21.16 -8.28
N GLN A 79 6.18 20.43 -7.76
CA GLN A 79 7.47 20.18 -8.39
C GLN A 79 7.79 18.68 -8.30
N PRO A 80 8.16 18.03 -9.41
CA PRO A 80 8.16 18.56 -10.78
C PRO A 80 6.77 19.06 -11.24
N ALA A 81 6.73 19.99 -12.20
CA ALA A 81 5.50 20.67 -12.60
C ALA A 81 4.39 19.71 -13.09
N THR A 82 4.79 18.56 -13.61
CA THR A 82 3.90 17.49 -14.08
C THR A 82 3.44 16.53 -12.98
N PHE A 83 3.90 16.67 -11.73
CA PHE A 83 3.67 15.67 -10.69
C PHE A 83 2.19 15.40 -10.46
N ARG A 84 1.39 16.47 -10.32
CA ARG A 84 -0.05 16.35 -10.01
C ARG A 84 -0.84 15.69 -11.14
N SER A 85 -0.61 16.11 -12.39
CA SER A 85 -1.30 15.52 -13.55
C SER A 85 -0.84 14.09 -13.83
N THR A 86 0.44 13.79 -13.58
CA THR A 86 0.98 12.43 -13.69
C THR A 86 0.37 11.51 -12.64
N LEU A 87 0.31 11.94 -11.37
CA LEU A 87 -0.30 11.17 -10.29
C LEU A 87 -1.80 10.93 -10.55
N ASP A 88 -2.52 11.92 -11.07
CA ASP A 88 -3.94 11.77 -11.41
C ASP A 88 -4.17 10.73 -12.52
N ARG A 89 -3.41 10.80 -13.61
CA ARG A 89 -3.47 9.80 -14.70
C ARG A 89 -3.07 8.40 -14.22
N TYR A 90 -1.99 8.30 -13.45
CA TYR A 90 -1.53 7.05 -12.87
C TYR A 90 -2.55 6.46 -11.89
N SER A 91 -3.19 7.30 -11.07
CA SER A 91 -4.25 6.93 -10.13
C SER A 91 -5.42 6.25 -10.83
N GLY A 92 -5.96 6.86 -11.90
CA GLY A 92 -7.03 6.27 -12.68
C GLY A 92 -6.65 4.92 -13.29
N ALA A 93 -5.53 4.87 -14.01
CA ALA A 93 -5.11 3.65 -14.69
C ALA A 93 -4.82 2.48 -13.73
N VAL A 94 -4.20 2.74 -12.58
CA VAL A 94 -3.93 1.71 -11.56
C VAL A 94 -5.21 1.28 -10.85
N LYS A 95 -6.18 2.19 -10.67
CA LYS A 95 -7.49 1.84 -10.11
C LYS A 95 -8.22 0.84 -11.01
N ASP A 96 -8.24 1.08 -12.32
CA ASP A 96 -8.89 0.16 -13.28
C ASP A 96 -8.30 -1.25 -13.22
N VAL A 97 -6.98 -1.36 -13.05
CA VAL A 97 -6.30 -2.65 -12.85
C VAL A 97 -6.76 -3.31 -11.56
N SER A 98 -6.78 -2.58 -10.45
CA SER A 98 -7.23 -3.10 -9.16
C SER A 98 -8.68 -3.58 -9.21
N ASP A 99 -9.58 -2.80 -9.81
CA ASP A 99 -11.00 -3.14 -9.94
C ASP A 99 -11.18 -4.44 -10.77
N SER A 100 -10.44 -4.57 -11.88
CA SER A 100 -10.42 -5.78 -12.71
C SER A 100 -9.89 -7.02 -11.97
N LEU A 101 -8.84 -6.84 -11.16
CA LEU A 101 -8.28 -7.92 -10.33
C LEU A 101 -9.27 -8.36 -9.26
N LEU A 102 -9.91 -7.43 -8.54
CA LEU A 102 -10.92 -7.73 -7.51
C LEU A 102 -12.11 -8.48 -8.11
N ALA A 103 -12.61 -8.03 -9.26
CA ALA A 103 -13.70 -8.70 -9.98
C ALA A 103 -13.31 -10.12 -10.43
N THR A 104 -12.05 -10.33 -10.82
CA THR A 104 -11.53 -11.63 -11.22
C THR A 104 -11.34 -12.56 -10.02
N MET A 105 -10.85 -12.02 -8.90
CA MET A 105 -10.73 -12.72 -7.61
C MET A 105 -12.10 -13.18 -7.09
N ALA A 106 -13.13 -12.33 -7.18
CA ALA A 106 -14.50 -12.71 -6.83
C ALA A 106 -14.99 -13.89 -7.69
N LYS A 107 -14.80 -13.81 -9.02
CA LYS A 107 -15.15 -14.90 -9.94
C LYS A 107 -14.41 -16.21 -9.62
N ASN A 108 -13.13 -16.14 -9.27
CA ASN A 108 -12.33 -17.30 -8.90
C ASN A 108 -12.84 -17.98 -7.62
N LEU A 109 -13.52 -17.24 -6.76
CA LEU A 109 -14.18 -17.77 -5.56
C LEU A 109 -15.62 -18.27 -5.82
N GLY A 110 -16.06 -18.30 -7.08
CA GLY A 110 -17.42 -18.69 -7.45
C GLY A 110 -18.48 -17.61 -7.20
N LEU A 111 -18.05 -16.38 -6.92
CA LEU A 111 -18.94 -15.23 -6.68
C LEU A 111 -19.24 -14.47 -7.96
N LYS A 112 -20.27 -13.62 -7.90
CA LYS A 112 -20.49 -12.59 -8.93
C LYS A 112 -19.31 -11.61 -8.89
N ARG A 113 -18.95 -11.06 -10.05
CA ARG A 113 -17.78 -10.16 -10.19
C ARG A 113 -17.93 -8.93 -9.30
N GLU A 114 -19.17 -8.49 -9.17
CA GLU A 114 -19.63 -7.31 -8.49
C GLU A 114 -19.54 -7.46 -6.96
N THR A 115 -19.55 -8.70 -6.42
CA THR A 115 -19.62 -8.94 -4.96
C THR A 115 -18.51 -8.25 -4.16
N ILE A 116 -17.29 -8.20 -4.72
CA ILE A 116 -16.15 -7.48 -4.11
C ILE A 116 -15.95 -6.11 -4.77
N ALA A 117 -16.10 -6.03 -6.10
CA ALA A 117 -15.86 -4.79 -6.84
C ALA A 117 -16.81 -3.66 -6.41
N ASP A 118 -18.08 -3.96 -6.14
CA ASP A 118 -19.09 -2.96 -5.76
C ASP A 118 -18.79 -2.31 -4.41
N LYS A 119 -18.11 -3.05 -3.51
CA LYS A 119 -17.65 -2.53 -2.21
C LYS A 119 -16.53 -1.49 -2.35
N CYS A 120 -16.02 -1.27 -3.56
CA CYS A 120 -14.88 -0.43 -3.86
C CYS A 120 -15.19 0.68 -4.88
N ILE A 121 -16.45 0.82 -5.31
CA ILE A 121 -16.84 1.82 -6.34
C ILE A 121 -16.48 3.24 -5.88
N ARG A 122 -16.72 3.56 -4.60
CA ARG A 122 -16.32 4.82 -3.95
C ARG A 122 -15.17 4.59 -2.98
N GLY A 123 -14.42 3.51 -3.20
CA GLY A 123 -13.33 3.07 -2.37
C GLY A 123 -12.20 4.09 -2.33
N MET A 124 -11.48 4.12 -1.22
CA MET A 124 -10.32 5.00 -1.11
C MET A 124 -9.11 4.44 -1.85
N GLN A 125 -8.37 5.32 -2.53
CA GLN A 125 -7.05 5.01 -3.05
C GLN A 125 -6.04 5.98 -2.44
N SER A 126 -4.95 5.43 -1.94
CA SER A 126 -3.79 6.20 -1.47
C SER A 126 -2.51 5.70 -2.09
N PHE A 127 -1.51 6.58 -2.11
CA PHE A 127 -0.18 6.29 -2.62
C PHE A 127 0.85 6.53 -1.53
N ARG A 128 1.81 5.61 -1.42
CA ARG A 128 3.04 5.81 -0.66
C ARG A 128 4.21 5.70 -1.61
N MET A 129 4.83 6.84 -1.93
CA MET A 129 6.11 6.88 -2.63
C MET A 129 7.22 6.74 -1.59
N ASN A 130 8.13 5.79 -1.81
CA ASN A 130 9.21 5.48 -0.88
C ASN A 130 10.57 5.76 -1.53
N TYR A 131 11.46 6.34 -0.75
CA TYR A 131 12.87 6.53 -1.07
C TYR A 131 13.72 5.91 0.03
N TYR A 132 14.52 4.92 -0.32
CA TYR A 132 15.42 4.24 0.60
C TYR A 132 16.86 4.67 0.25
N PRO A 133 17.47 5.59 1.01
CA PRO A 133 18.85 5.99 0.77
C PRO A 133 19.81 4.82 1.02
N PRO A 134 20.98 4.78 0.34
CA PRO A 134 21.97 3.75 0.61
C PRO A 134 22.46 3.82 2.05
N CYS A 135 22.79 2.66 2.62
CA CYS A 135 23.29 2.57 4.00
C CYS A 135 24.48 1.62 4.10
N ALA A 136 25.67 2.15 4.42
CA ALA A 136 26.87 1.33 4.59
C ALA A 136 26.72 0.25 5.68
N GLN A 137 25.75 0.41 6.59
CA GLN A 137 25.39 -0.54 7.64
C GLN A 137 23.99 -1.14 7.41
N ALA A 138 23.67 -1.47 6.15
CA ALA A 138 22.37 -1.98 5.73
C ALA A 138 21.88 -3.21 6.54
N GLU A 139 22.79 -3.97 7.15
CA GLU A 139 22.48 -5.09 8.04
C GLU A 139 21.91 -4.67 9.41
N ARG A 140 22.08 -3.41 9.80
CA ARG A 140 21.65 -2.85 11.10
C ARG A 140 20.34 -2.08 11.03
N VAL A 141 19.86 -1.78 9.81
CA VAL A 141 18.66 -0.98 9.57
C VAL A 141 17.68 -1.75 8.71
N VAL A 142 16.43 -1.29 8.70
CA VAL A 142 15.40 -1.77 7.79
C VAL A 142 14.83 -0.58 7.04
N GLY A 143 14.60 -0.71 5.74
CA GLY A 143 14.04 0.37 4.94
C GLY A 143 12.55 0.55 5.23
N LEU A 144 11.83 -0.56 5.41
CA LEU A 144 10.44 -0.56 5.87
C LEU A 144 10.22 -1.77 6.76
N SER A 145 9.87 -1.52 8.02
CA SER A 145 9.64 -2.54 9.03
C SER A 145 8.63 -3.62 8.60
N PRO A 146 8.76 -4.87 9.09
CA PRO A 146 7.80 -5.95 8.82
C PRO A 146 6.35 -5.55 9.09
N HIS A 147 5.47 -5.76 8.12
CA HIS A 147 4.02 -5.50 8.24
C HIS A 147 3.22 -6.29 7.20
N SER A 148 1.91 -6.39 7.43
CA SER A 148 0.89 -6.65 6.41
C SER A 148 0.21 -5.34 6.01
N ASP A 149 -0.43 -5.29 4.84
CA ASP A 149 -1.20 -4.12 4.43
C ASP A 149 -2.64 -4.24 4.92
N ALA A 150 -3.19 -3.16 5.48
CA ALA A 150 -4.56 -3.16 6.02
C ALA A 150 -5.65 -3.25 4.94
N ASN A 151 -5.32 -2.98 3.69
CA ASN A 151 -6.25 -2.68 2.61
C ASN A 151 -6.82 -3.95 1.93
N LEU A 152 -7.39 -3.82 0.72
CA LEU A 152 -7.80 -4.96 -0.09
C LEU A 152 -6.66 -5.46 -0.98
N LEU A 153 -6.11 -4.55 -1.79
CA LEU A 153 -5.03 -4.83 -2.73
C LEU A 153 -4.04 -3.68 -2.76
N THR A 154 -2.76 -4.06 -2.72
CA THR A 154 -1.66 -3.14 -2.97
C THR A 154 -1.00 -3.48 -4.31
N LEU A 155 -0.83 -2.46 -5.15
CA LEU A 155 -0.08 -2.54 -6.40
C LEU A 155 1.20 -1.73 -6.23
N VAL A 156 2.35 -2.41 -6.20
CA VAL A 156 3.67 -1.81 -6.03
C VAL A 156 4.40 -1.77 -7.36
N LEU A 157 4.81 -0.57 -7.76
CA LEU A 157 5.74 -0.34 -8.85
C LEU A 157 7.13 -0.11 -8.28
N GLN A 158 8.12 -0.87 -8.75
CA GLN A 158 9.52 -0.53 -8.50
C GLN A 158 9.97 0.53 -9.50
N VAL A 159 10.53 1.62 -8.99
CA VAL A 159 10.86 2.80 -9.81
C VAL A 159 12.23 2.67 -10.44
N ASN A 160 13.20 2.07 -9.75
CA ASN A 160 14.53 1.80 -10.26
C ASN A 160 14.90 0.30 -10.17
N HIS A 161 16.13 -0.05 -10.53
CA HIS A 161 16.54 -1.45 -10.65
C HIS A 161 16.94 -2.10 -9.30
N VAL A 162 17.11 -1.30 -8.24
CA VAL A 162 17.61 -1.74 -6.94
C VAL A 162 16.57 -2.60 -6.22
N GLN A 163 16.96 -3.82 -5.82
CA GLN A 163 16.09 -4.76 -5.11
C GLN A 163 15.96 -4.38 -3.64
N GLY A 164 14.91 -4.86 -2.97
CA GLY A 164 14.75 -4.61 -1.54
C GLY A 164 13.47 -5.16 -0.92
N LEU A 165 12.44 -5.43 -1.73
CA LEU A 165 11.22 -6.06 -1.20
C LEU A 165 11.50 -7.51 -0.80
N GLN A 166 11.08 -7.88 0.41
CA GLN A 166 11.07 -9.25 0.90
C GLN A 166 9.69 -9.61 1.44
N ILE A 167 9.25 -10.84 1.19
CA ILE A 167 8.00 -11.40 1.73
C ILE A 167 8.32 -12.50 2.73
N LYS A 168 7.49 -12.68 3.73
CA LYS A 168 7.63 -13.76 4.71
C LYS A 168 6.82 -14.97 4.25
N ARG A 169 7.49 -16.13 4.13
CA ARG A 169 6.86 -17.40 3.79
C ARG A 169 7.49 -18.50 4.65
N ASN A 170 6.65 -19.27 5.35
CA ASN A 170 7.08 -20.36 6.23
C ASN A 170 8.18 -19.93 7.23
N GLY A 171 8.00 -18.76 7.85
CA GLY A 171 8.96 -18.19 8.82
C GLY A 171 10.22 -17.57 8.20
N SER A 172 10.43 -17.68 6.89
CA SER A 172 11.63 -17.19 6.20
C SER A 172 11.33 -15.96 5.35
N TRP A 173 12.28 -15.03 5.27
CA TRP A 173 12.23 -13.87 4.38
C TRP A 173 12.75 -14.23 2.98
N LEU A 174 11.92 -14.03 1.96
CA LEU A 174 12.24 -14.33 0.57
C LEU A 174 12.30 -13.04 -0.26
N PRO A 175 13.36 -12.80 -1.05
CA PRO A 175 13.45 -11.62 -1.90
C PRO A 175 12.46 -11.71 -3.07
N VAL A 176 11.84 -10.59 -3.40
CA VAL A 176 11.03 -10.43 -4.62
C VAL A 176 11.89 -9.76 -5.67
N LYS A 177 12.16 -10.47 -6.77
CA LYS A 177 12.85 -9.92 -7.95
C LYS A 177 11.80 -9.33 -8.90
N PRO A 178 11.70 -8.00 -9.05
CA PRO A 178 10.70 -7.41 -9.92
C PRO A 178 10.98 -7.74 -11.38
N VAL A 179 9.94 -8.13 -12.10
CA VAL A 179 9.97 -8.23 -13.56
C VAL A 179 9.91 -6.79 -14.10
N PRO A 180 10.77 -6.40 -15.05
CA PRO A 180 10.71 -5.07 -15.67
C PRO A 180 9.31 -4.75 -16.18
N GLY A 181 8.81 -3.55 -15.84
CA GLY A 181 7.48 -3.10 -16.22
C GLY A 181 6.33 -3.80 -15.49
N ALA A 182 6.56 -4.69 -14.53
CA ALA A 182 5.49 -5.36 -13.80
C ALA A 182 5.07 -4.62 -12.54
N PHE A 183 3.80 -4.78 -12.15
CA PHE A 183 3.36 -4.50 -10.80
C PHE A 183 3.54 -5.73 -9.90
N ILE A 184 4.05 -5.51 -8.69
CA ILE A 184 3.95 -6.50 -7.62
C ILE A 184 2.59 -6.28 -6.96
N VAL A 185 1.76 -7.33 -6.91
CA VAL A 185 0.42 -7.29 -6.35
C VAL A 185 0.42 -8.11 -5.06
N ASN A 186 -0.08 -7.54 -3.97
CA ASN A 186 -0.30 -8.28 -2.73
C ASN A 186 -1.70 -8.04 -2.16
N ILE A 187 -2.19 -9.08 -1.49
CA ILE A 187 -3.46 -9.10 -0.74
C ILE A 187 -3.25 -8.36 0.58
N GLY A 188 -4.21 -7.53 0.95
CA GLY A 188 -4.26 -6.92 2.28
C GLY A 188 -5.27 -7.60 3.22
N ASP A 189 -5.21 -7.20 4.48
CA ASP A 189 -5.93 -7.81 5.59
C ASP A 189 -7.45 -7.75 5.42
N MET A 190 -8.01 -6.66 4.87
CA MET A 190 -9.46 -6.56 4.63
C MET A 190 -9.93 -7.59 3.59
N LEU A 191 -9.14 -7.88 2.57
CA LEU A 191 -9.51 -8.87 1.55
C LEU A 191 -9.37 -10.30 2.10
N GLU A 192 -8.40 -10.55 2.97
CA GLU A 192 -8.35 -11.82 3.72
C GLU A 192 -9.61 -12.02 4.56
N VAL A 193 -10.03 -11.00 5.31
CA VAL A 193 -11.25 -11.04 6.14
C VAL A 193 -12.49 -11.25 5.27
N PHE A 194 -12.66 -10.50 4.17
CA PHE A 194 -13.79 -10.68 3.25
C PHE A 194 -13.87 -12.09 2.70
N THR A 195 -12.73 -12.71 2.40
CA THR A 195 -12.70 -14.05 1.79
C THR A 195 -12.70 -15.19 2.81
N ASN A 196 -12.90 -14.88 4.09
CA ASN A 196 -12.82 -15.82 5.20
C ASN A 196 -11.50 -16.62 5.18
N GLY A 197 -10.37 -15.97 4.86
CA GLY A 197 -9.04 -16.59 4.86
C GLY A 197 -8.64 -17.34 3.58
N ARG A 198 -9.49 -17.34 2.53
CA ARG A 198 -9.19 -18.02 1.25
C ARG A 198 -8.08 -17.32 0.47
N TYR A 199 -8.06 -15.99 0.46
CA TYR A 199 -6.87 -15.22 0.09
C TYR A 199 -6.14 -14.76 1.33
N ARG A 200 -4.82 -14.88 1.32
CA ARG A 200 -3.98 -14.59 2.48
C ARG A 200 -3.17 -13.32 2.29
N SER A 201 -3.31 -12.41 3.23
CA SER A 201 -2.39 -11.32 3.49
C SER A 201 -1.11 -11.90 4.10
N ILE A 202 0.03 -11.36 3.69
CA ILE A 202 1.34 -11.85 4.14
C ILE A 202 2.19 -10.69 4.66
N GLU A 203 3.01 -11.00 5.66
CA GLU A 203 4.03 -10.07 6.12
C GLU A 203 5.07 -9.83 5.02
N HIS A 204 5.45 -8.58 4.86
CA HIS A 204 6.51 -8.14 3.95
C HIS A 204 7.31 -7.00 4.57
N ARG A 205 8.51 -6.74 4.04
CA ARG A 205 9.42 -5.68 4.49
C ARG A 205 10.24 -5.15 3.33
N ALA A 206 10.86 -3.98 3.50
CA ALA A 206 11.88 -3.50 2.57
C ALA A 206 13.26 -3.46 3.26
N VAL A 207 14.26 -4.07 2.64
CA VAL A 207 15.67 -3.93 3.05
C VAL A 207 16.34 -2.82 2.24
N VAL A 208 17.44 -2.31 2.77
CA VAL A 208 18.24 -1.23 2.18
C VAL A 208 19.45 -1.81 1.45
N ASP A 209 19.85 -1.18 0.36
CA ASP A 209 21.08 -1.53 -0.35
C ASP A 209 22.26 -0.69 0.20
N PRO A 210 23.48 -1.26 0.33
CA PRO A 210 24.61 -0.53 0.88
C PRO A 210 25.20 0.56 -0.02
N LYS A 211 24.86 0.57 -1.32
CA LYS A 211 25.54 1.41 -2.32
C LYS A 211 24.58 2.29 -3.11
N GLU A 212 23.38 1.81 -3.39
CA GLU A 212 22.45 2.50 -4.28
C GLU A 212 21.11 2.80 -3.59
N GLU A 213 20.50 3.93 -3.92
CA GLU A 213 19.17 4.24 -3.44
C GLU A 213 18.12 3.34 -4.11
N ARG A 214 17.04 3.04 -3.40
CA ARG A 214 15.88 2.35 -3.97
C ARG A 214 14.66 3.25 -3.95
N LEU A 215 13.87 3.24 -5.02
CA LEU A 215 12.58 3.93 -5.07
C LEU A 215 11.44 2.96 -5.42
N SER A 216 10.28 3.18 -4.80
CA SER A 216 9.03 2.48 -5.17
C SER A 216 7.82 3.36 -4.95
N VAL A 217 6.70 3.03 -5.62
CA VAL A 217 5.39 3.58 -5.30
C VAL A 217 4.41 2.44 -5.07
N ALA A 218 3.76 2.46 -3.91
CA ALA A 218 2.69 1.54 -3.54
C ALA A 218 1.35 2.25 -3.66
N ALA A 219 0.42 1.66 -4.40
CA ALA A 219 -0.97 2.10 -4.52
C ALA A 219 -1.86 1.18 -3.69
N PHE A 220 -2.50 1.72 -2.66
CA PHE A 220 -3.37 0.97 -1.75
C PHE A 220 -4.82 1.20 -2.13
N HIS A 221 -5.58 0.11 -2.29
CA HIS A 221 -6.99 0.14 -2.64
C HIS A 221 -7.82 -0.36 -1.46
N PHE A 222 -8.71 0.50 -0.96
CA PHE A 222 -9.57 0.27 0.18
C PHE A 222 -11.04 0.18 -0.27
N PRO A 223 -11.92 -0.45 0.52
CA PRO A 223 -13.34 -0.40 0.28
C PRO A 223 -13.91 1.02 0.54
N ASP A 224 -15.20 1.18 0.28
CA ASP A 224 -15.98 2.37 0.62
C ASP A 224 -15.89 2.71 2.12
N MET A 225 -16.05 3.98 2.46
CA MET A 225 -15.88 4.48 3.83
C MET A 225 -16.89 3.95 4.85
N ASP A 226 -18.07 3.57 4.37
CA ASP A 226 -19.17 2.99 5.12
C ASP A 226 -19.16 1.45 5.07
N ALA A 227 -18.09 0.84 4.55
CA ALA A 227 -17.98 -0.60 4.46
C ALA A 227 -17.88 -1.28 5.84
N MET A 228 -18.66 -2.34 6.00
CA MET A 228 -18.49 -3.32 7.06
C MET A 228 -17.48 -4.38 6.61
N ILE A 229 -16.38 -4.50 7.36
CA ILE A 229 -15.28 -5.43 7.12
C ILE A 229 -15.54 -6.71 7.91
N GLY A 230 -15.99 -7.77 7.23
CA GLY A 230 -16.27 -9.09 7.79
C GLY A 230 -16.47 -10.14 6.70
N PRO A 231 -16.50 -11.44 7.01
CA PRO A 231 -16.62 -12.50 6.00
C PRO A 231 -17.84 -12.32 5.09
N LEU A 232 -17.64 -12.49 3.78
CA LEU A 232 -18.73 -12.47 2.80
C LEU A 232 -19.68 -13.65 3.05
N LYS A 233 -20.96 -13.35 3.23
CA LYS A 233 -21.98 -14.36 3.56
C LYS A 233 -22.18 -15.40 2.46
N GLU A 234 -21.88 -15.03 1.23
CA GLU A 234 -21.85 -15.94 0.08
C GLU A 234 -20.77 -17.02 0.21
N LEU A 235 -19.69 -16.75 0.96
CA LEU A 235 -18.60 -17.69 1.19
C LEU A 235 -18.75 -18.47 2.50
N THR A 236 -19.51 -17.93 3.46
CA THR A 236 -19.75 -18.54 4.78
C THR A 236 -21.15 -19.15 4.94
N ALA A 237 -21.91 -19.30 3.86
CA ALA A 237 -23.25 -19.90 3.92
C ALA A 237 -23.28 -21.33 4.49
N GLN A 238 -22.16 -22.05 4.47
CA GLN A 238 -22.03 -23.44 4.95
C GLN A 238 -20.84 -23.65 5.90
N GLU A 239 -20.21 -22.57 6.37
CA GLU A 239 -19.05 -22.62 7.26
C GLU A 239 -19.12 -21.47 8.27
N ASP A 240 -18.48 -21.62 9.42
CA ASP A 240 -18.45 -20.54 10.42
C ASP A 240 -17.59 -19.36 9.94
N ASP A 241 -17.99 -18.16 10.37
CA ASP A 241 -17.19 -16.96 10.18
C ASP A 241 -15.89 -17.10 10.99
N ALA A 242 -14.73 -17.03 10.33
CA ALA A 242 -13.43 -17.08 10.99
C ALA A 242 -12.99 -15.72 11.56
N TYR A 243 -13.66 -14.62 11.16
CA TYR A 243 -13.29 -13.26 11.51
C TYR A 243 -14.51 -12.44 11.96
N LYS A 244 -14.27 -11.48 12.87
CA LYS A 244 -15.24 -10.48 13.33
C LYS A 244 -15.62 -9.53 12.20
N THR A 245 -16.81 -8.95 12.33
CA THR A 245 -17.26 -7.84 11.48
C THR A 245 -17.09 -6.51 12.20
N LEU A 246 -16.42 -5.53 11.58
CA LEU A 246 -16.22 -4.17 12.11
C LEU A 246 -16.47 -3.13 11.02
N ASP A 247 -16.87 -1.91 11.38
CA ASP A 247 -16.82 -0.80 10.43
C ASP A 247 -15.36 -0.42 10.10
N LEU A 248 -15.14 0.22 8.95
CA LEU A 248 -13.80 0.59 8.46
C LEU A 248 -13.02 1.46 9.47
N GLU A 249 -13.66 2.40 10.15
CA GLU A 249 -12.99 3.29 11.10
C GLU A 249 -12.48 2.50 12.31
N SER A 250 -13.32 1.63 12.88
CA SER A 250 -12.95 0.72 13.97
C SER A 250 -11.83 -0.24 13.56
N PHE A 251 -11.89 -0.80 12.35
CA PHE A 251 -10.84 -1.66 11.81
C PHE A 251 -9.49 -0.93 11.76
N MET A 252 -9.46 0.28 11.18
CA MET A 252 -8.24 1.08 11.06
C MET A 252 -7.70 1.54 12.41
N LYS A 253 -8.56 1.87 13.38
CA LYS A 253 -8.15 2.19 14.77
C LYS A 253 -7.41 1.01 15.41
N ILE A 254 -7.96 -0.20 15.29
CA ILE A 254 -7.32 -1.40 15.83
C ILE A 254 -6.01 -1.71 15.09
N PHE A 255 -5.99 -1.57 13.76
CA PHE A 255 -4.78 -1.78 12.95
C PHE A 255 -3.63 -0.88 13.41
N PHE A 256 -3.86 0.43 13.54
CA PHE A 256 -2.82 1.36 13.97
C PHE A 256 -2.42 1.17 15.43
N ALA A 257 -3.35 0.85 16.33
CA ALA A 257 -3.03 0.54 17.72
C ALA A 257 -2.15 -0.71 17.83
N THR A 258 -2.44 -1.75 17.06
CA THR A 258 -1.69 -3.02 17.10
C THR A 258 -0.28 -2.86 16.54
N LYS A 259 -0.09 -2.00 15.51
CA LYS A 259 1.24 -1.67 14.98
C LYS A 259 2.16 -1.07 16.04
N LEU A 260 1.62 -0.27 16.95
CA LEU A 260 2.38 0.28 18.08
C LEU A 260 2.75 -0.79 19.12
N GLU A 261 1.95 -1.85 19.24
CA GLU A 261 2.17 -2.97 20.17
C GLU A 261 3.00 -4.13 19.60
N GLY A 262 3.29 -4.15 18.29
CA GLY A 262 4.07 -5.20 17.62
C GLY A 262 3.40 -6.57 17.51
N LYS A 263 2.06 -6.65 17.59
CA LYS A 263 1.29 -7.89 17.44
C LYS A 263 0.71 -8.04 16.03
N SER A 264 0.40 -9.27 15.61
CA SER A 264 -0.34 -9.52 14.35
C SER A 264 -1.77 -8.99 14.47
N PHE A 265 -2.12 -8.00 13.65
CA PHE A 265 -3.44 -7.38 13.63
C PHE A 265 -4.56 -8.40 13.36
N LEU A 266 -4.36 -9.29 12.38
CA LEU A 266 -5.35 -10.28 11.98
C LEU A 266 -5.73 -11.26 13.10
N ASP A 267 -4.84 -11.54 14.05
CA ASP A 267 -5.17 -12.40 15.18
C ASP A 267 -6.20 -11.77 16.13
N ARG A 268 -6.30 -10.43 16.18
CA ARG A 268 -7.37 -9.74 16.94
C ARG A 268 -8.73 -9.82 16.24
N MET A 269 -8.71 -10.00 14.92
CA MET A 269 -9.91 -10.11 14.09
C MET A 269 -10.51 -11.51 14.11
N LYS A 270 -9.73 -12.55 14.40
CA LYS A 270 -10.24 -13.93 14.42
C LYS A 270 -11.33 -14.14 15.48
N LEU A 271 -12.32 -14.95 15.13
CA LEU A 271 -13.28 -15.53 16.05
C LEU A 271 -12.67 -16.84 16.60
N ASN A 272 -12.76 -17.04 17.91
CA ASN A 272 -12.19 -18.21 18.60
C ASN A 272 -13.01 -19.46 18.30
#